data_AF-A0A936WBX3-F1
#
_entry.id   AF-A0A936WBX3-F1
#
_cell.length_a   1.000
_cell.length_b   1.000
_cell.length_c   1.000
_cell.angle_alpha   90.00
_cell.angle_beta   90.00
_cell.angle_gamma   90.00
#
_symmetry.space_group_name_H-M   'P 1'
#
loop_
_entity.id
_entity.type
_entity.pdbx_description
1 polymer ?
#
loop_
_entity_poly.entity_id
_entity_poly.type
_entity_poly.pdbx_seq_one_letter_code
_entity_poly.pdbx_strand_id
1 'polypeptide(L)'
;MRKLLPLLFPMLVFVSCAGNGGSTDTTTTPPPPQSWGDERLLAVLDAQDHRNTPALCAFLKDSSATVRAAAALAFASVQDSTAQPCLIEALSDANTTVRINAAFALGLVADSASLAELSKAADREKEQAAVQSMMESGFRAELGLRKHDATWFISYLQSGNRDVRTRSMQSLARLPKEELAPIANDILQAVAVEKDPTVRMFLVGALKSNATKELTNKLTDLALSDSLPMIRIAALRALGANKDKGQAAFFLDRLNDSDAGVQQTALEQLQLIEGPLNGDAIWKTAQEHADYSIKLPLYGLVMKHGSPETQLVCRSLMESLSHQDLGPYWNAALISAIGPTMAQDSLLVLLRSTRPAVERQAALEQWLVSFHEKLKTMEITTEGRDRWLAGFMQEVFSTRDAGLIAAVSEKLGEEDPSFLKFSLTEPTVSALRQALHPIRDLETLQYLDQAIAKRDGLPAPAHKSLPFNHPIDLARLRTLKQGQQYRITTTKGGIILALEPEIAPGSCVAFDSLVTAGYYNGKAFHRVIPNFVAQGGCPRGDGYGGMPWTLRTEIGPQGFVEGAVGLASAGHDTESCQFFIMTAAAPHLDGRYTRFAHVVSGMDVAKKLQVGDVMKRVERMP
;
A
#
# COMPACT_ATOMS: atom_id res chain seq x y z
N MET A 1 -16.97 8.87 11.91
CA MET A 1 -18.11 9.65 12.47
C MET A 1 -18.94 10.22 11.33
N ARG A 2 -20.26 10.03 11.38
CA ARG A 2 -21.28 10.49 10.40
C ARG A 2 -21.63 11.98 10.59
N LYS A 3 -21.99 12.71 9.53
CA LYS A 3 -23.31 13.41 9.33
C LYS A 3 -23.32 14.46 8.17
N LEU A 4 -24.22 14.23 7.21
CA LEU A 4 -25.18 15.10 6.46
C LEU A 4 -24.91 16.61 6.17
N LEU A 5 -24.94 17.00 4.88
CA LEU A 5 -25.94 17.91 4.23
C LEU A 5 -25.67 18.05 2.70
N PRO A 6 -26.67 18.39 1.84
CA PRO A 6 -26.53 18.46 0.38
C PRO A 6 -26.19 19.88 -0.09
N LEU A 7 -25.32 19.99 -1.09
CA LEU A 7 -25.10 21.22 -1.86
C LEU A 7 -25.15 20.88 -3.34
N LEU A 8 -26.22 21.35 -3.99
CA LEU A 8 -26.35 21.51 -5.44
C LEU A 8 -25.19 22.35 -5.96
N PHE A 9 -24.47 21.92 -7.03
CA PHE A 9 -23.82 22.77 -8.07
C PHE A 9 -22.97 21.89 -9.05
N PRO A 10 -22.60 22.43 -10.22
CA PRO A 10 -23.18 22.16 -11.54
C PRO A 10 -22.64 20.89 -12.24
N MET A 11 -23.40 20.40 -13.24
CA MET A 11 -22.88 19.46 -14.24
C MET A 11 -21.66 20.07 -14.94
N LEU A 12 -20.48 19.47 -14.76
CA LEU A 12 -19.37 19.61 -15.69
C LEU A 12 -19.85 19.12 -17.05
N VAL A 13 -20.02 20.05 -17.99
CA VAL A 13 -20.33 19.75 -19.39
C VAL A 13 -19.14 18.99 -19.94
N PHE A 14 -19.36 17.72 -20.30
CA PHE A 14 -18.38 16.94 -21.06
C PHE A 14 -18.10 17.66 -22.37
N VAL A 15 -16.93 18.28 -22.49
CA VAL A 15 -16.41 18.73 -23.79
C VAL A 15 -16.12 17.47 -24.60
N SER A 16 -16.99 17.19 -25.56
CA SER A 16 -16.74 16.21 -26.60
C SER A 16 -15.65 16.75 -27.52
N CYS A 17 -14.43 16.24 -27.37
CA CYS A 17 -13.42 16.32 -28.42
C CYS A 17 -13.35 14.95 -29.11
N ALA A 18 -14.09 14.82 -30.21
CA ALA A 18 -13.91 13.72 -31.16
C ALA A 18 -12.62 13.94 -31.97
N GLY A 19 -11.78 12.90 -32.05
CA GLY A 19 -10.59 12.87 -32.91
C GLY A 19 -9.86 11.53 -32.80
N ASN A 20 -10.06 10.68 -33.80
CA ASN A 20 -9.55 9.30 -33.93
C ASN A 20 -8.02 9.27 -34.19
N GLY A 21 -7.31 8.31 -33.60
CA GLY A 21 -5.92 7.99 -33.95
C GLY A 21 -5.26 7.05 -32.92
N GLY A 22 -4.91 5.84 -33.35
CA GLY A 22 -4.40 4.78 -32.46
C GLY A 22 -2.99 4.99 -31.90
N SER A 23 -2.73 4.23 -30.82
CA SER A 23 -1.42 3.80 -30.28
C SER A 23 -0.35 4.87 -30.06
N THR A 24 -0.24 5.36 -28.81
CA THR A 24 0.83 5.06 -27.84
C THR A 24 0.47 5.75 -26.53
N ASP A 25 0.45 4.98 -25.45
CA ASP A 25 0.16 5.44 -24.09
C ASP A 25 1.34 6.28 -23.55
N THR A 26 1.38 7.58 -23.88
CA THR A 26 2.28 8.57 -23.27
C THR A 26 1.72 10.00 -23.45
N THR A 27 0.80 10.47 -22.59
CA THR A 27 0.47 11.91 -22.50
C THR A 27 1.08 12.60 -21.28
N THR A 28 1.88 11.91 -20.47
CA THR A 28 2.78 12.60 -19.54
C THR A 28 4.03 13.00 -20.32
N THR A 29 4.04 14.21 -20.88
CA THR A 29 5.32 14.84 -21.26
C THR A 29 6.25 14.73 -20.06
N PRO A 30 7.45 14.13 -20.19
CA PRO A 30 8.40 14.11 -19.09
C PRO A 30 8.64 15.56 -18.64
N PRO A 31 8.88 15.80 -17.33
CA PRO A 31 9.36 17.11 -16.90
C PRO A 31 10.56 17.50 -17.78
N PRO A 32 10.76 18.80 -18.06
CA PRO A 32 11.91 19.24 -18.84
C PRO A 32 13.19 18.71 -18.20
N PRO A 33 14.17 18.25 -18.99
CA PRO A 33 15.36 17.61 -18.43
C PRO A 33 16.05 18.58 -17.47
N GLN A 34 16.04 18.25 -16.18
CA GLN A 34 16.67 19.11 -15.18
C GLN A 34 18.17 18.86 -15.26
N SER A 35 18.90 19.79 -15.88
CA SER A 35 20.33 19.87 -15.62
C SER A 35 20.49 20.34 -14.18
N TRP A 36 20.93 19.46 -13.27
CA TRP A 36 21.27 19.77 -11.87
C TRP A 36 22.45 20.76 -11.69
N GLY A 37 22.75 21.53 -12.74
CA GLY A 37 23.68 22.66 -12.74
C GLY A 37 23.02 24.04 -12.63
N ASP A 38 21.68 24.16 -12.73
CA ASP A 38 20.99 25.43 -12.45
C ASP A 38 20.77 25.58 -10.93
N GLU A 39 21.53 26.47 -10.29
CA GLU A 39 21.45 26.75 -8.85
C GLU A 39 20.06 27.24 -8.41
N ARG A 40 19.25 27.82 -9.31
CA ARG A 40 17.87 28.20 -8.97
C ARG A 40 16.96 27.00 -8.81
N LEU A 41 17.15 25.95 -9.60
CA LEU A 41 16.41 24.69 -9.42
C LEU A 41 16.80 24.01 -8.11
N LEU A 42 18.08 24.08 -7.73
CA LEU A 42 18.54 23.59 -6.43
C LEU A 42 17.93 24.41 -5.28
N ALA A 43 17.77 25.73 -5.44
CA ALA A 43 17.09 26.57 -4.46
C ALA A 43 15.58 26.26 -4.35
N VAL A 44 14.92 25.86 -5.45
CA VAL A 44 13.53 25.36 -5.41
C VAL A 44 13.46 24.05 -4.60
N LEU A 45 14.39 23.11 -4.83
CA LEU A 45 14.44 21.86 -4.07
C LEU A 45 14.70 22.10 -2.57
N ASP A 46 15.58 23.04 -2.23
CA ASP A 46 15.86 23.43 -0.85
C ASP A 46 14.61 24.06 -0.19
N ALA A 47 13.91 24.94 -0.90
CA ALA A 47 12.66 25.53 -0.43
C ALA A 47 11.55 24.47 -0.25
N GLN A 48 11.51 23.45 -1.12
CA GLN A 48 10.61 22.30 -1.00
C GLN A 48 10.92 21.46 0.25
N ASP A 49 12.19 21.11 0.50
CA ASP A 49 12.63 20.36 1.70
C ASP A 49 12.29 21.09 3.00
N HIS A 50 12.45 22.42 3.00
CA HIS A 50 12.16 23.25 4.15
C HIS A 50 10.69 23.66 4.26
N ARG A 51 9.81 23.18 3.36
CA ARG A 51 8.38 23.53 3.30
C ARG A 51 8.15 25.06 3.28
N ASN A 52 9.00 25.78 2.55
CA ASN A 52 9.01 27.24 2.51
C ASN A 52 8.07 27.78 1.42
N THR A 53 6.76 27.78 1.72
CA THR A 53 5.71 28.28 0.80
C THR A 53 5.97 29.70 0.28
N PRO A 54 6.38 30.69 1.10
CA PRO A 54 6.70 32.03 0.59
C PRO A 54 7.81 32.04 -0.47
N ALA A 55 8.88 31.27 -0.26
CA ALA A 55 9.97 31.17 -1.23
C ALA A 55 9.50 30.49 -2.53
N LEU A 56 8.72 29.42 -2.43
CA LEU A 56 8.17 28.73 -3.59
C LEU A 56 7.21 29.62 -4.40
N CYS A 57 6.34 30.39 -3.76
CA CYS A 57 5.50 31.37 -4.48
C CYS A 57 6.34 32.48 -5.13
N ALA A 58 7.52 32.83 -4.61
CA ALA A 58 8.42 33.78 -5.26
C ALA A 58 9.05 33.17 -6.54
N PHE A 59 9.42 31.89 -6.52
CA PHE A 59 9.96 31.20 -7.70
C PHE A 59 8.93 31.01 -8.83
N LEU A 60 7.63 31.04 -8.54
CA LEU A 60 6.56 31.12 -9.56
C LEU A 60 6.60 32.42 -10.38
N LYS A 61 7.45 33.39 -10.03
CA LYS A 61 7.63 34.65 -10.77
C LYS A 61 8.99 34.73 -11.47
N ASP A 62 9.76 33.64 -11.47
CA ASP A 62 11.07 33.60 -12.13
C ASP A 62 10.95 33.80 -13.65
N SER A 63 11.94 34.45 -14.24
CA SER A 63 12.08 34.59 -15.70
C SER A 63 12.06 33.25 -16.46
N SER A 64 12.61 32.19 -15.86
CA SER A 64 12.72 30.85 -16.44
C SER A 64 11.45 30.04 -16.21
N ALA A 65 10.81 29.61 -17.31
CA ALA A 65 9.65 28.73 -17.24
C ALA A 65 9.95 27.39 -16.54
N THR A 66 11.19 26.89 -16.65
CA THR A 66 11.63 25.66 -15.96
C THR A 66 11.62 25.83 -14.45
N VAL A 67 12.11 26.97 -13.94
CA VAL A 67 12.11 27.29 -12.51
C VAL A 67 10.69 27.45 -12.00
N ARG A 68 9.84 28.18 -12.74
CA ARG A 68 8.41 28.33 -12.39
C ARG A 68 7.70 26.97 -12.37
N ALA A 69 7.96 26.10 -13.34
CA ALA A 69 7.34 24.79 -13.42
C ALA A 69 7.79 23.88 -12.26
N ALA A 70 9.07 23.93 -11.88
CA ALA A 70 9.59 23.21 -10.71
C ALA A 70 8.96 23.74 -9.41
N ALA A 71 8.83 25.05 -9.25
CA ALA A 71 8.19 25.66 -8.09
C ALA A 71 6.70 25.29 -7.97
N ALA A 72 5.98 25.27 -9.10
CA ALA A 72 4.59 24.82 -9.14
C ALA A 72 4.47 23.34 -8.72
N LEU A 73 5.35 22.47 -9.22
CA LEU A 73 5.34 21.04 -8.88
C LEU A 73 5.73 20.79 -7.42
N ALA A 74 6.66 21.56 -6.85
CA ALA A 74 7.05 21.43 -5.46
C ALA A 74 5.86 21.50 -4.50
N PHE A 75 4.83 22.29 -4.82
CA PHE A 75 3.61 22.37 -4.02
C PHE A 75 2.79 21.07 -3.97
N ALA A 76 2.94 20.16 -4.95
CA ALA A 76 2.33 18.84 -4.88
C ALA A 76 2.92 17.98 -3.74
N SER A 77 4.17 18.25 -3.38
CA SER A 77 4.88 17.61 -2.26
C SER A 77 4.65 18.36 -0.95
N VAL A 78 4.70 19.70 -0.97
CA VAL A 78 4.49 20.53 0.23
C VAL A 78 3.05 20.43 0.73
N GLN A 79 2.07 20.38 -0.17
CA GLN A 79 0.63 20.29 0.13
C GLN A 79 0.11 21.33 1.14
N ASP A 80 0.73 22.52 1.15
CA ASP A 80 0.29 23.65 1.97
C ASP A 80 -0.88 24.37 1.27
N SER A 81 -2.05 24.34 1.89
CA SER A 81 -3.26 24.98 1.35
C SER A 81 -3.14 26.50 1.25
N THR A 82 -2.20 27.13 1.96
CA THR A 82 -1.96 28.58 1.84
C THR A 82 -1.35 28.97 0.49
N ALA A 83 -0.85 28.00 -0.29
CA ALA A 83 -0.31 28.20 -1.64
C ALA A 83 -1.39 28.39 -2.73
N GLN A 84 -2.66 28.09 -2.44
CA GLN A 84 -3.75 28.16 -3.42
C GLN A 84 -3.78 29.48 -4.23
N PRO A 85 -3.62 30.69 -3.64
CA PRO A 85 -3.67 31.92 -4.41
C PRO A 85 -2.56 32.03 -5.47
N CYS A 86 -1.32 31.66 -5.13
CA CYS A 86 -0.19 31.76 -6.07
C CYS A 86 -0.24 30.65 -7.13
N LEU A 87 -0.81 29.48 -6.80
CA LEU A 87 -1.08 28.42 -7.77
C LEU A 87 -2.21 28.78 -8.75
N ILE A 88 -3.29 29.43 -8.28
CA ILE A 88 -4.37 29.91 -9.16
C ILE A 88 -3.85 30.97 -10.13
N GLU A 89 -2.97 31.87 -9.69
CA GLU A 89 -2.27 32.82 -10.58
C GLU A 89 -1.46 32.07 -11.66
N ALA A 90 -0.73 31.02 -11.27
CA ALA A 90 0.08 30.20 -12.19
C ALA A 90 -0.73 29.40 -13.22
N LEU A 91 -2.05 29.20 -13.03
CA LEU A 91 -2.93 28.63 -14.06
C LEU A 91 -3.04 29.50 -15.32
N SER A 92 -2.60 30.76 -15.26
CA SER A 92 -2.58 31.67 -16.42
C SER A 92 -1.16 31.88 -17.00
N ASP A 93 -0.17 31.07 -16.59
CA ASP A 93 1.21 31.21 -17.07
C ASP A 93 1.32 31.02 -18.58
N ALA A 94 2.23 31.77 -19.22
CA ALA A 94 2.49 31.63 -20.66
C ALA A 94 2.99 30.22 -21.05
N ASN A 95 3.67 29.51 -20.15
CA ASN A 95 4.21 28.18 -20.38
C ASN A 95 3.24 27.08 -19.93
N THR A 96 2.94 26.16 -20.84
CA THR A 96 1.99 25.06 -20.61
C THR A 96 2.39 24.13 -19.46
N THR A 97 3.69 23.87 -19.26
CA THR A 97 4.18 23.01 -18.17
C THR A 97 3.92 23.62 -16.80
N VAL A 98 4.07 24.95 -16.69
CA VAL A 98 3.76 25.67 -15.44
C VAL A 98 2.28 25.52 -15.11
N ARG A 99 1.40 25.70 -16.11
CA ARG A 99 -0.05 25.54 -15.94
C ARG A 99 -0.44 24.11 -15.53
N ILE A 100 0.14 23.10 -16.18
CA ILE A 100 -0.06 21.68 -15.83
C ILE A 100 0.37 21.39 -14.39
N ASN A 101 1.56 21.81 -14.00
CA ASN A 101 2.07 21.56 -12.64
C ASN A 101 1.26 22.32 -11.58
N ALA A 102 0.82 23.55 -11.88
CA ALA A 102 -0.04 24.32 -11.00
C ALA A 102 -1.41 23.65 -10.82
N ALA A 103 -2.02 23.18 -11.92
CA ALA A 103 -3.26 22.42 -11.88
C ALA A 103 -3.12 21.12 -11.07
N PHE A 104 -2.03 20.39 -11.28
CA PHE A 104 -1.72 19.17 -10.53
C PHE A 104 -1.58 19.43 -9.02
N ALA A 105 -0.78 20.43 -8.63
CA ALA A 105 -0.62 20.80 -7.23
C ALA A 105 -1.94 21.27 -6.60
N LEU A 106 -2.74 22.08 -7.32
CA LEU A 106 -4.07 22.48 -6.87
C LEU A 106 -4.97 21.27 -6.64
N GLY A 107 -4.97 20.26 -7.49
CA GLY A 107 -5.76 19.04 -7.30
C GLY A 107 -5.48 18.28 -5.99
N LEU A 108 -4.36 18.57 -5.30
CA LEU A 108 -3.98 17.97 -4.03
C LEU A 108 -4.32 18.86 -2.82
N VAL A 109 -4.38 20.18 -2.99
CA VAL A 109 -4.64 21.14 -1.91
C VAL A 109 -5.97 21.88 -2.04
N ALA A 110 -6.71 21.67 -3.13
CA ALA A 110 -7.89 22.44 -3.48
C ALA A 110 -9.05 22.19 -2.52
N ASP A 111 -9.73 23.29 -2.22
CA ASP A 111 -11.07 23.30 -1.66
C ASP A 111 -12.12 23.53 -2.77
N SER A 112 -13.39 23.60 -2.37
CA SER A 112 -14.50 23.84 -3.31
C SER A 112 -14.36 25.17 -4.08
N ALA A 113 -13.74 26.19 -3.50
CA ALA A 113 -13.55 27.48 -4.17
C ALA A 113 -12.46 27.39 -5.24
N SER A 114 -11.34 26.75 -4.93
CA SER A 114 -10.21 26.53 -5.84
C SER A 114 -10.61 25.65 -7.03
N LEU A 115 -11.52 24.69 -6.83
CA LEU A 115 -12.08 23.88 -7.91
C LEU A 115 -12.85 24.71 -8.94
N ALA A 116 -13.60 25.72 -8.51
CA ALA A 116 -14.32 26.60 -9.43
C ALA A 116 -13.35 27.42 -10.29
N GLU A 117 -12.22 27.86 -9.73
CA GLU A 117 -11.17 28.56 -10.49
C GLU A 117 -10.44 27.62 -11.46
N LEU A 118 -10.15 26.39 -11.04
CA LEU A 118 -9.56 25.36 -11.93
C LEU A 118 -10.47 25.05 -13.12
N SER A 119 -11.78 24.93 -12.90
CA SER A 119 -12.76 24.73 -13.98
C SER A 119 -12.79 25.92 -14.95
N LYS A 120 -12.81 27.16 -14.43
CA LYS A 120 -12.77 28.37 -15.28
C LYS A 120 -11.48 28.47 -16.09
N ALA A 121 -10.36 28.01 -15.54
CA ALA A 121 -9.09 27.95 -16.25
C ALA A 121 -9.15 26.93 -17.39
N ALA A 122 -9.70 25.74 -17.13
CA ALA A 122 -9.88 24.70 -18.15
C ALA A 122 -10.75 25.17 -19.33
N ASP A 123 -11.84 25.90 -19.06
CA ASP A 123 -12.74 26.44 -20.11
C ASP A 123 -12.05 27.42 -21.08
N ARG A 124 -10.95 28.06 -20.63
CA ARG A 124 -10.20 29.06 -21.40
C ARG A 124 -8.92 28.50 -22.01
N GLU A 125 -8.52 27.31 -21.60
CA GLU A 125 -7.29 26.66 -22.03
C GLU A 125 -7.41 26.15 -23.47
N LYS A 126 -6.35 26.39 -24.26
CA LYS A 126 -6.28 25.98 -25.66
C LYS A 126 -5.45 24.71 -25.85
N GLU A 127 -4.48 24.49 -24.96
CA GLU A 127 -3.58 23.35 -25.00
C GLU A 127 -4.24 22.12 -24.37
N GLN A 128 -4.51 21.10 -25.18
CA GLN A 128 -5.25 19.91 -24.76
C GLN A 128 -4.61 19.19 -23.56
N ALA A 129 -3.28 19.15 -23.48
CA ALA A 129 -2.57 18.54 -22.37
C ALA A 129 -2.83 19.27 -21.03
N ALA A 130 -2.94 20.60 -21.06
CA ALA A 130 -3.27 21.39 -19.89
C ALA A 130 -4.75 21.24 -19.51
N VAL A 131 -5.67 21.20 -20.48
CA VAL A 131 -7.09 20.89 -20.22
C VAL A 131 -7.21 19.53 -19.54
N GLN A 132 -6.53 18.51 -20.06
CA GLN A 132 -6.53 17.17 -19.49
C GLN A 132 -6.02 17.15 -18.04
N SER A 133 -4.90 17.81 -17.77
CA SER A 133 -4.36 17.91 -16.41
C SER A 133 -5.31 18.62 -15.45
N MET A 134 -5.93 19.74 -15.88
CA MET A 134 -6.91 20.46 -15.05
C MET A 134 -8.15 19.59 -14.77
N MET A 135 -8.65 18.86 -15.76
CA MET A 135 -9.78 17.93 -15.58
C MET A 135 -9.43 16.79 -14.61
N GLU A 136 -8.25 16.18 -14.75
CA GLU A 136 -7.79 15.10 -13.88
C GLU A 136 -7.58 15.58 -12.43
N SER A 137 -7.02 16.78 -12.26
CA SER A 137 -6.84 17.42 -10.96
C SER A 137 -8.16 17.80 -10.31
N GLY A 138 -9.10 18.36 -11.07
CA GLY A 138 -10.45 18.66 -10.61
C GLY A 138 -11.15 17.39 -10.14
N PHE A 139 -11.12 16.34 -10.97
CA PHE A 139 -11.65 15.03 -10.61
C PHE A 139 -11.01 14.49 -9.31
N ARG A 140 -9.68 14.56 -9.18
CA ARG A 140 -8.96 14.12 -7.98
C ARG A 140 -9.40 14.87 -6.71
N ALA A 141 -9.47 16.19 -6.77
CA ALA A 141 -9.91 17.01 -5.65
C ALA A 141 -11.38 16.69 -5.30
N GLU A 142 -12.24 16.52 -6.32
CA GLU A 142 -13.62 16.07 -6.12
C GLU A 142 -13.72 14.72 -5.43
N LEU A 143 -12.85 13.73 -5.70
CA LEU A 143 -12.82 12.46 -4.96
C LEU A 143 -12.61 12.67 -3.45
N GLY A 144 -11.85 13.70 -3.08
CA GLY A 144 -11.62 14.06 -1.68
C GLY A 144 -12.86 14.65 -1.02
N LEU A 145 -13.64 15.43 -1.77
CA LEU A 145 -14.82 16.17 -1.30
C LEU A 145 -16.11 15.33 -1.38
N ARG A 146 -16.33 14.67 -2.51
CA ARG A 146 -17.48 13.81 -2.83
C ARG A 146 -17.10 12.37 -2.52
N LYS A 147 -17.56 11.89 -1.37
CA LYS A 147 -17.48 10.47 -0.99
C LYS A 147 -18.87 9.86 -1.13
N HIS A 148 -18.97 8.65 -1.69
CA HIS A 148 -20.18 7.82 -1.72
C HIS A 148 -21.23 8.18 -2.80
N ASP A 149 -20.87 8.05 -4.08
CA ASP A 149 -21.80 8.21 -5.22
C ASP A 149 -21.49 7.19 -6.33
N ALA A 150 -22.02 5.98 -6.18
CA ALA A 150 -21.67 4.84 -7.00
C ALA A 150 -22.06 5.01 -8.49
N THR A 151 -23.23 5.60 -8.76
CA THR A 151 -23.71 5.89 -10.12
C THR A 151 -22.84 6.95 -10.81
N TRP A 152 -22.40 7.97 -10.06
CA TRP A 152 -21.49 8.98 -10.58
C TRP A 152 -20.17 8.35 -11.04
N PHE A 153 -19.59 7.44 -10.25
CA PHE A 153 -18.37 6.73 -10.69
C PHE A 153 -18.59 5.93 -11.98
N ILE A 154 -19.66 5.12 -12.05
CA ILE A 154 -19.98 4.32 -13.24
C ILE A 154 -20.11 5.18 -14.50
N SER A 155 -20.69 6.38 -14.39
CA SER A 155 -20.87 7.28 -15.54
C SER A 155 -19.55 7.60 -16.26
N TYR A 156 -18.42 7.59 -15.55
CA TYR A 156 -17.10 7.86 -16.13
C TYR A 156 -16.54 6.73 -16.98
N LEU A 157 -17.18 5.55 -17.06
CA LEU A 157 -16.78 4.50 -18.02
C LEU A 157 -16.82 4.98 -19.47
N GLN A 158 -17.67 5.95 -19.78
CA GLN A 158 -17.77 6.54 -21.13
C GLN A 158 -16.66 7.56 -21.41
N SER A 159 -15.84 7.91 -20.42
CA SER A 159 -14.73 8.85 -20.60
C SER A 159 -13.72 8.31 -21.62
N GLY A 160 -13.31 9.16 -22.57
CA GLY A 160 -12.21 8.85 -23.47
C GLY A 160 -10.86 8.72 -22.73
N ASN A 161 -10.74 9.29 -21.54
CA ASN A 161 -9.51 9.27 -20.74
C ASN A 161 -9.41 7.99 -19.88
N ARG A 162 -8.41 7.16 -20.20
CA ARG A 162 -8.12 5.90 -19.50
C ARG A 162 -7.85 6.08 -18.01
N ASP A 163 -7.14 7.12 -17.61
CA ASP A 163 -6.79 7.37 -16.20
C ASP A 163 -8.00 7.78 -15.39
N VAL A 164 -8.90 8.60 -15.97
CA VAL A 164 -10.19 8.93 -15.36
C VAL A 164 -11.03 7.67 -15.17
N ARG A 165 -11.16 6.81 -16.20
CA ARG A 165 -11.85 5.52 -16.08
C ARG A 165 -11.25 4.66 -14.96
N THR A 166 -9.93 4.55 -14.94
CA THR A 166 -9.19 3.73 -13.98
C THR A 166 -9.37 4.22 -12.54
N ARG A 167 -9.19 5.52 -12.28
CA ARG A 167 -9.37 6.13 -10.95
C ARG A 167 -10.82 6.04 -10.48
N SER A 168 -11.76 6.29 -11.39
CA SER A 168 -13.19 6.20 -11.08
C SER A 168 -13.57 4.78 -10.69
N MET A 169 -13.18 3.77 -11.48
CA MET A 169 -13.53 2.38 -11.19
C MET A 169 -12.80 1.85 -9.96
N GLN A 170 -11.58 2.30 -9.71
CA GLN A 170 -10.88 1.99 -8.48
C GLN A 170 -11.59 2.57 -7.25
N SER A 171 -12.13 3.79 -7.36
CA SER A 171 -12.92 4.42 -6.29
C SER A 171 -14.25 3.71 -6.08
N LEU A 172 -14.96 3.36 -7.17
CA LEU A 172 -16.16 2.53 -7.15
C LEU A 172 -15.91 1.21 -6.42
N ALA A 173 -14.83 0.50 -6.77
CA ALA A 173 -14.46 -0.79 -6.16
C ALA A 173 -14.17 -0.73 -4.66
N ARG A 174 -14.01 0.47 -4.09
CA ARG A 174 -13.77 0.69 -2.66
C ARG A 174 -15.02 1.10 -1.89
N LEU A 175 -16.13 1.34 -2.58
CA LEU A 175 -17.38 1.65 -1.91
C LEU A 175 -17.88 0.48 -1.04
N PRO A 176 -18.68 0.79 -0.01
CA PRO A 176 -19.40 -0.20 0.77
C PRO A 176 -20.34 -1.04 -0.11
N LYS A 177 -20.61 -2.27 0.34
CA LYS A 177 -21.47 -3.22 -0.38
C LYS A 177 -22.88 -2.70 -0.61
N GLU A 178 -23.40 -1.93 0.34
CA GLU A 178 -24.75 -1.39 0.33
C GLU A 178 -24.93 -0.38 -0.81
N GLU A 179 -23.86 0.30 -1.22
CA GLU A 179 -23.87 1.26 -2.34
C GLU A 179 -23.66 0.58 -3.69
N LEU A 180 -22.98 -0.57 -3.71
CA LEU A 180 -22.69 -1.33 -4.93
C LEU A 180 -23.84 -2.27 -5.33
N ALA A 181 -24.57 -2.81 -4.35
CA ALA A 181 -25.64 -3.76 -4.61
C ALA A 181 -26.72 -3.26 -5.59
N PRO A 182 -27.20 -2.00 -5.54
CA PRO A 182 -28.22 -1.49 -6.46
C PRO A 182 -27.80 -1.44 -7.93
N ILE A 183 -26.49 -1.35 -8.20
CA ILE A 183 -25.90 -1.16 -9.54
C ILE A 183 -25.11 -2.38 -10.02
N ALA A 184 -25.18 -3.50 -9.30
CA ALA A 184 -24.36 -4.69 -9.60
C ALA A 184 -24.55 -5.23 -11.02
N ASN A 185 -25.78 -5.15 -11.56
CA ASN A 185 -26.07 -5.56 -12.94
C ASN A 185 -25.42 -4.63 -13.97
N ASP A 186 -25.39 -3.32 -13.69
CA ASP A 186 -24.71 -2.35 -14.57
C ASP A 186 -23.20 -2.60 -14.57
N ILE A 187 -22.62 -2.89 -13.40
CA ILE A 187 -21.21 -3.28 -13.27
C ILE A 187 -20.94 -4.58 -14.06
N LEU A 188 -21.81 -5.58 -13.96
CA LEU A 188 -21.68 -6.83 -14.70
C LEU A 188 -21.69 -6.62 -16.21
N GLN A 189 -22.59 -5.78 -16.71
CA GLN A 189 -22.63 -5.42 -18.13
C GLN A 189 -21.36 -4.68 -18.54
N ALA A 190 -20.88 -3.76 -17.71
CA ALA A 190 -19.63 -3.05 -17.94
C ALA A 190 -18.42 -4.00 -18.02
N VAL A 191 -18.33 -5.00 -17.13
CA VAL A 191 -17.27 -6.03 -17.15
C VAL A 191 -17.25 -6.78 -18.48
N ALA A 192 -18.41 -7.05 -19.09
CA ALA A 192 -18.49 -7.81 -20.34
C ALA A 192 -17.98 -7.04 -21.56
N VAL A 193 -18.03 -5.70 -21.55
CA VAL A 193 -17.66 -4.86 -22.69
C VAL A 193 -16.34 -4.11 -22.51
N GLU A 194 -15.86 -3.94 -21.28
CA GLU A 194 -14.61 -3.25 -20.99
C GLU A 194 -13.40 -4.03 -21.52
N LYS A 195 -12.57 -3.34 -22.31
CA LYS A 195 -11.42 -3.91 -23.00
C LYS A 195 -10.13 -3.66 -22.24
N ASP A 196 -10.04 -2.58 -21.47
CA ASP A 196 -8.86 -2.28 -20.66
C ASP A 196 -8.79 -3.25 -19.47
N PRO A 197 -7.72 -4.06 -19.35
CA PRO A 197 -7.59 -5.04 -18.27
C PRO A 197 -7.62 -4.43 -16.87
N THR A 198 -7.08 -3.23 -16.70
CA THR A 198 -6.99 -2.56 -15.41
C THR A 198 -8.35 -2.02 -14.98
N VAL A 199 -9.07 -1.37 -15.91
CA VAL A 199 -10.44 -0.91 -15.65
C VAL A 199 -11.35 -2.11 -15.38
N ARG A 200 -11.24 -3.19 -16.18
CA ARG A 200 -12.02 -4.43 -15.99
C ARG A 200 -11.72 -5.09 -14.64
N MET A 201 -10.46 -5.11 -14.21
CA MET A 201 -10.07 -5.63 -12.89
C MET A 201 -10.77 -4.87 -11.75
N PHE A 202 -10.79 -3.54 -11.81
CA PHE A 202 -11.48 -2.73 -10.79
C PHE A 202 -13.00 -2.93 -10.82
N LEU A 203 -13.61 -3.01 -12.01
CA LEU A 203 -15.02 -3.36 -12.16
C LEU A 203 -15.36 -4.72 -11.52
N VAL A 204 -14.54 -5.75 -11.78
CA VAL A 204 -14.72 -7.07 -11.14
C VAL A 204 -14.57 -6.96 -9.61
N GLY A 205 -13.62 -6.17 -9.13
CA GLY A 205 -13.48 -5.88 -7.69
C GLY A 205 -14.70 -5.18 -7.08
N ALA A 206 -15.42 -4.36 -7.85
CA ALA A 206 -16.65 -3.70 -7.43
C ALA A 206 -17.87 -4.65 -7.36
N LEU A 207 -17.76 -5.86 -7.92
CA LEU A 207 -18.77 -6.92 -7.78
C LEU A 207 -18.68 -7.69 -6.46
N LYS A 208 -17.74 -7.30 -5.57
CA LYS A 208 -17.74 -7.78 -4.19
C LYS A 208 -19.14 -7.53 -3.62
N SER A 209 -19.73 -8.54 -2.98
CA SER A 209 -20.97 -8.42 -2.20
C SER A 209 -22.29 -8.10 -2.94
N ASN A 210 -22.68 -8.96 -3.89
CA ASN A 210 -24.11 -9.20 -4.18
C ASN A 210 -24.35 -10.70 -4.45
N ALA A 211 -24.90 -11.43 -3.48
CA ALA A 211 -25.01 -12.90 -3.53
C ALA A 211 -26.16 -13.40 -4.44
N THR A 212 -26.45 -12.71 -5.54
CA THR A 212 -27.33 -13.29 -6.54
C THR A 212 -26.63 -14.50 -7.13
N LYS A 213 -27.37 -15.59 -7.32
CA LYS A 213 -26.84 -16.82 -7.93
C LYS A 213 -26.17 -16.53 -9.28
N GLU A 214 -26.75 -15.62 -10.05
CA GLU A 214 -26.20 -15.15 -11.33
C GLU A 214 -24.83 -14.49 -11.18
N LEU A 215 -24.66 -13.56 -10.24
CA LEU A 215 -23.38 -12.90 -10.03
C LEU A 215 -22.31 -13.90 -9.54
N THR A 216 -22.66 -14.75 -8.59
CA THR A 216 -21.75 -15.80 -8.10
C THR A 216 -21.31 -16.72 -9.23
N ASN A 217 -22.23 -17.17 -10.09
CA ASN A 217 -21.88 -17.97 -11.26
C ASN A 217 -20.93 -17.22 -12.19
N LYS A 218 -21.21 -15.94 -12.50
CA LYS A 218 -20.36 -15.16 -13.40
C LYS A 218 -18.96 -14.93 -12.85
N LEU A 219 -18.84 -14.63 -11.55
CA LEU A 219 -17.54 -14.51 -10.89
C LEU A 219 -16.80 -15.84 -10.85
N THR A 220 -17.51 -16.96 -10.68
CA THR A 220 -16.92 -18.31 -10.74
C THR A 220 -16.35 -18.58 -12.13
N ASP A 221 -17.09 -18.27 -13.20
CA ASP A 221 -16.63 -18.42 -14.59
C ASP A 221 -15.37 -17.59 -14.86
N LEU A 222 -15.35 -16.33 -14.39
CA LEU A 222 -14.19 -15.44 -14.50
C LEU A 222 -12.98 -16.01 -13.75
N ALA A 223 -13.17 -16.42 -12.49
CA ALA A 223 -12.11 -16.99 -11.67
C ALA A 223 -11.58 -18.34 -12.21
N LEU A 224 -12.39 -19.09 -12.95
CA LEU A 224 -12.01 -20.38 -13.54
C LEU A 224 -11.27 -20.23 -14.87
N SER A 225 -11.73 -19.34 -15.76
CA SER A 225 -11.41 -19.43 -17.19
C SER A 225 -10.87 -18.15 -17.82
N ASP A 226 -10.87 -17.03 -17.12
CA ASP A 226 -10.36 -15.79 -17.70
C ASP A 226 -8.88 -15.91 -18.04
N SER A 227 -8.51 -15.54 -19.27
CA SER A 227 -7.13 -15.59 -19.75
C SER A 227 -6.15 -14.74 -18.92
N LEU A 228 -6.64 -13.70 -18.25
CA LEU A 228 -5.82 -12.77 -17.48
C LEU A 228 -5.82 -13.15 -15.99
N PRO A 229 -4.66 -13.52 -15.41
CA PRO A 229 -4.57 -13.82 -13.97
C PRO A 229 -5.10 -12.69 -13.09
N MET A 230 -4.92 -11.44 -13.50
CA MET A 230 -5.41 -10.29 -12.75
C MET A 230 -6.93 -10.27 -12.59
N ILE A 231 -7.66 -10.76 -13.60
CA ILE A 231 -9.12 -10.84 -13.55
C ILE A 231 -9.55 -12.03 -12.69
N ARG A 232 -8.84 -13.17 -12.79
CA ARG A 232 -9.08 -14.33 -11.93
C ARG A 232 -8.89 -13.98 -10.45
N ILE A 233 -7.80 -13.28 -10.10
CA ILE A 233 -7.52 -12.77 -8.75
C ILE A 233 -8.62 -11.83 -8.26
N ALA A 234 -9.05 -10.86 -9.09
CA ALA A 234 -10.12 -9.94 -8.73
C ALA A 234 -11.45 -10.67 -8.48
N ALA A 235 -11.78 -11.65 -9.31
CA ALA A 235 -12.99 -12.47 -9.18
C ALA A 235 -12.95 -13.33 -7.91
N LEU A 236 -11.81 -13.93 -7.56
CA LEU A 236 -11.62 -14.67 -6.31
C LEU A 236 -11.89 -13.78 -5.10
N ARG A 237 -11.31 -12.58 -5.05
CA ARG A 237 -11.55 -11.62 -3.96
C ARG A 237 -13.02 -11.19 -3.88
N ALA A 238 -13.67 -10.99 -5.02
CA ALA A 238 -15.10 -10.65 -5.05
C ALA A 238 -15.98 -11.80 -4.52
N LEU A 239 -15.66 -13.06 -4.86
CA LEU A 239 -16.33 -14.26 -4.33
C LEU A 239 -16.11 -14.42 -2.81
N GLY A 240 -14.86 -14.26 -2.35
CA GLY A 240 -14.47 -14.45 -0.96
C GLY A 240 -15.01 -13.38 0.00
N ALA A 241 -15.48 -12.23 -0.52
CA ALA A 241 -16.01 -11.13 0.29
C ALA A 241 -17.19 -11.54 1.20
N ASN A 242 -17.99 -12.53 0.80
CA ASN A 242 -19.11 -13.04 1.59
C ASN A 242 -18.71 -14.15 2.59
N LYS A 243 -17.46 -14.64 2.54
CA LYS A 243 -16.93 -15.72 3.39
C LYS A 243 -17.78 -17.00 3.37
N ASP A 244 -18.42 -17.28 2.23
CA ASP A 244 -19.34 -18.39 2.07
C ASP A 244 -18.60 -19.74 2.07
N LYS A 245 -18.95 -20.61 3.03
CA LYS A 245 -18.41 -21.97 3.12
C LYS A 245 -18.69 -22.84 1.89
N GLY A 246 -19.75 -22.55 1.14
CA GLY A 246 -20.07 -23.23 -0.12
C GLY A 246 -18.97 -23.09 -1.18
N GLN A 247 -18.14 -22.05 -1.08
CA GLN A 247 -17.04 -21.78 -2.01
C GLN A 247 -15.73 -22.49 -1.65
N ALA A 248 -15.64 -23.17 -0.51
CA ALA A 248 -14.39 -23.77 -0.02
C ALA A 248 -13.77 -24.77 -1.02
N ALA A 249 -14.60 -25.63 -1.61
CA ALA A 249 -14.13 -26.60 -2.61
C ALA A 249 -13.61 -25.91 -3.88
N PHE A 250 -14.25 -24.82 -4.29
CA PHE A 250 -13.82 -24.02 -5.44
C PHE A 250 -12.48 -23.33 -5.17
N PHE A 251 -12.29 -22.73 -3.99
CA PHE A 251 -11.01 -22.12 -3.65
C PHE A 251 -9.88 -23.15 -3.52
N LEU A 252 -10.15 -24.34 -2.97
CA LEU A 252 -9.19 -25.44 -2.95
C LEU A 252 -8.76 -25.87 -4.37
N ASP A 253 -9.71 -26.02 -5.30
CA ASP A 253 -9.42 -26.34 -6.70
C ASP A 253 -8.55 -25.28 -7.39
N ARG A 254 -8.75 -24.00 -7.05
CA ARG A 254 -7.96 -22.87 -7.59
C ARG A 254 -6.52 -22.83 -7.06
N LEU A 255 -6.14 -23.61 -6.05
CA LEU A 255 -4.73 -23.76 -5.64
C LEU A 255 -3.88 -24.46 -6.71
N ASN A 256 -4.51 -25.12 -7.70
CA ASN A 256 -3.84 -25.74 -8.84
C ASN A 256 -3.76 -24.84 -10.09
N ASP A 257 -4.15 -23.56 -9.99
CA ASP A 257 -4.03 -22.62 -11.11
C ASP A 257 -2.56 -22.47 -11.55
N SER A 258 -2.31 -22.23 -12.85
CA SER A 258 -0.95 -22.00 -13.37
C SER A 258 -0.25 -20.75 -12.82
N ASP A 259 -1.00 -19.78 -12.29
CA ASP A 259 -0.48 -18.50 -11.79
C ASP A 259 -0.41 -18.49 -10.26
N ALA A 260 0.78 -18.24 -9.72
CA ALA A 260 1.03 -18.22 -8.27
C ALA A 260 0.21 -17.16 -7.52
N GLY A 261 -0.10 -16.02 -8.17
CA GLY A 261 -0.94 -14.99 -7.58
C GLY A 261 -2.40 -15.43 -7.42
N VAL A 262 -2.91 -16.22 -8.37
CA VAL A 262 -4.23 -16.86 -8.28
C VAL A 262 -4.24 -17.89 -7.14
N GLN A 263 -3.23 -18.76 -7.06
CA GLN A 263 -3.11 -19.75 -5.97
C GLN A 263 -3.09 -19.07 -4.60
N GLN A 264 -2.24 -18.05 -4.43
CA GLN A 264 -2.12 -17.30 -3.18
C GLN A 264 -3.44 -16.61 -2.80
N THR A 265 -4.11 -15.99 -3.78
CA THR A 265 -5.41 -15.33 -3.53
C THR A 265 -6.48 -16.34 -3.14
N ALA A 266 -6.52 -17.52 -3.78
CA ALA A 266 -7.47 -18.57 -3.45
C ALA A 266 -7.25 -19.11 -2.03
N LEU A 267 -5.99 -19.29 -1.62
CA LEU A 267 -5.63 -19.64 -0.24
C LEU A 267 -6.08 -18.57 0.76
N GLU A 268 -5.81 -17.29 0.47
CA GLU A 268 -6.27 -16.17 1.31
C GLU A 268 -7.79 -16.21 1.47
N GLN A 269 -8.54 -16.41 0.38
CA GLN A 269 -10.00 -16.48 0.46
C GLN A 269 -10.49 -17.70 1.25
N LEU A 270 -9.83 -18.85 1.12
CA LEU A 270 -10.13 -20.05 1.88
C LEU A 270 -9.94 -19.82 3.39
N GLN A 271 -8.88 -19.13 3.80
CA GLN A 271 -8.61 -18.81 5.21
C GLN A 271 -9.64 -17.84 5.83
N LEU A 272 -10.28 -17.01 5.00
CA LEU A 272 -11.32 -16.07 5.44
C LEU A 272 -12.70 -16.72 5.64
N ILE A 273 -12.92 -17.95 5.18
CA ILE A 273 -14.21 -18.62 5.34
C ILE A 273 -14.54 -18.84 6.83
N GLU A 274 -15.79 -18.57 7.19
CA GLU A 274 -16.32 -18.79 8.53
C GLU A 274 -17.03 -20.16 8.63
N GLY A 275 -16.86 -20.84 9.76
CA GLY A 275 -17.48 -22.14 10.04
C GLY A 275 -16.59 -23.36 9.71
N PRO A 276 -17.13 -24.58 9.87
CA PRO A 276 -16.38 -25.80 9.65
C PRO A 276 -16.14 -26.06 8.16
N LEU A 277 -14.92 -26.46 7.82
CA LEU A 277 -14.49 -26.87 6.48
C LEU A 277 -14.26 -28.38 6.41
N ASN A 278 -14.18 -28.92 5.19
CA ASN A 278 -13.80 -30.31 4.97
C ASN A 278 -12.28 -30.49 5.17
N GLY A 279 -11.88 -30.85 6.39
CA GLY A 279 -10.47 -31.04 6.76
C GLY A 279 -9.74 -32.11 5.97
N ASP A 280 -10.43 -33.19 5.54
CA ASP A 280 -9.81 -34.27 4.76
C ASP A 280 -9.46 -33.81 3.34
N ALA A 281 -10.33 -33.00 2.73
CA ALA A 281 -10.05 -32.38 1.42
C ALA A 281 -8.87 -31.41 1.50
N ILE A 282 -8.80 -30.60 2.57
CA ILE A 282 -7.69 -29.69 2.82
C ILE A 282 -6.40 -30.48 3.03
N TRP A 283 -6.43 -31.54 3.83
CA TRP A 283 -5.28 -32.39 4.10
C TRP A 283 -4.75 -33.05 2.82
N LYS A 284 -5.62 -33.66 2.02
CA LYS A 284 -5.24 -34.25 0.73
C LYS A 284 -4.55 -33.23 -0.16
N THR A 285 -5.14 -32.04 -0.30
CA THR A 285 -4.58 -30.94 -1.10
C THR A 285 -3.20 -30.54 -0.57
N ALA A 286 -3.04 -30.40 0.75
CA ALA A 286 -1.77 -30.06 1.38
C ALA A 286 -0.68 -31.11 1.12
N GLN A 287 -1.03 -32.39 1.10
CA GLN A 287 -0.08 -33.48 0.82
C GLN A 287 0.42 -33.44 -0.63
N GLU A 288 -0.45 -33.11 -1.58
CA GLU A 288 -0.18 -33.08 -3.02
C GLU A 288 0.63 -31.84 -3.45
N HIS A 289 0.53 -30.72 -2.73
CA HIS A 289 1.30 -29.50 -3.04
C HIS A 289 2.76 -29.57 -2.57
N ALA A 290 3.68 -29.14 -3.46
CA ALA A 290 5.11 -29.04 -3.18
C ALA A 290 5.56 -27.65 -2.66
N ASP A 291 4.78 -26.60 -2.92
CA ASP A 291 5.12 -25.22 -2.53
C ASP A 291 4.77 -24.97 -1.04
N TYR A 292 5.78 -24.65 -0.23
CA TYR A 292 5.60 -24.35 1.20
C TYR A 292 4.75 -23.10 1.46
N SER A 293 4.68 -22.16 0.51
CA SER A 293 3.81 -20.98 0.59
C SER A 293 2.33 -21.34 0.63
N ILE A 294 1.97 -22.47 0.02
CA ILE A 294 0.60 -23.01 0.05
C ILE A 294 0.47 -24.08 1.12
N LYS A 295 1.46 -24.97 1.24
CA LYS A 295 1.42 -26.14 2.11
C LYS A 295 1.31 -25.80 3.60
N LEU A 296 2.13 -24.87 4.10
CA LEU A 296 2.14 -24.53 5.53
C LEU A 296 0.82 -23.86 5.98
N PRO A 297 0.27 -22.88 5.24
CA PRO A 297 -1.07 -22.36 5.55
C PRO A 297 -2.18 -23.41 5.51
N LEU A 298 -2.13 -24.36 4.58
CA LEU A 298 -3.09 -25.48 4.56
C LEU A 298 -2.96 -26.37 5.79
N TYR A 299 -1.74 -26.62 6.30
CA TYR A 299 -1.57 -27.32 7.58
C TYR A 299 -2.25 -26.58 8.73
N GLY A 300 -2.14 -25.24 8.79
CA GLY A 300 -2.87 -24.44 9.77
C GLY A 300 -4.39 -24.64 9.68
N LEU A 301 -4.94 -24.73 8.46
CA LEU A 301 -6.36 -25.05 8.25
C LEU A 301 -6.71 -26.50 8.65
N VAL A 302 -5.82 -27.46 8.41
CA VAL A 302 -5.98 -28.85 8.89
C VAL A 302 -6.01 -28.91 10.40
N MET A 303 -5.15 -28.15 11.09
CA MET A 303 -5.19 -28.07 12.56
C MET A 303 -6.52 -27.52 13.09
N LYS A 304 -7.20 -26.69 12.31
CA LYS A 304 -8.50 -26.09 12.67
C LYS A 304 -9.71 -26.95 12.29
N HIS A 305 -9.63 -27.73 11.21
CA HIS A 305 -10.79 -28.38 10.59
C HIS A 305 -10.66 -29.90 10.35
N GLY A 306 -9.47 -30.48 10.51
CA GLY A 306 -9.21 -31.91 10.33
C GLY A 306 -9.78 -32.79 11.44
N SER A 307 -9.92 -34.10 11.17
CA SER A 307 -10.19 -35.07 12.21
C SER A 307 -9.03 -35.17 13.22
N PRO A 308 -9.26 -35.66 14.45
CA PRO A 308 -8.19 -35.84 15.44
C PRO A 308 -6.99 -36.64 14.90
N GLU A 309 -7.24 -37.67 14.10
CA GLU A 309 -6.19 -38.51 13.49
C GLU A 309 -5.37 -37.70 12.47
N THR A 310 -6.05 -36.97 11.59
CA THR A 310 -5.40 -36.12 10.58
C THR A 310 -4.60 -34.99 11.23
N GLN A 311 -5.14 -34.36 12.29
CA GLN A 311 -4.43 -33.34 13.06
C GLN A 311 -3.17 -33.90 13.73
N LEU A 312 -3.22 -35.13 14.25
CA LEU A 312 -2.06 -35.78 14.86
C LEU A 312 -0.93 -35.98 13.83
N VAL A 313 -1.26 -36.52 12.67
CA VAL A 313 -0.27 -36.74 11.58
C VAL A 313 0.28 -35.40 11.07
N CYS A 314 -0.60 -34.43 10.82
CA CYS A 314 -0.21 -33.09 10.38
C CYS A 314 0.73 -32.42 11.39
N ARG A 315 0.45 -32.56 12.69
CA ARG A 315 1.30 -32.03 13.75
C ARG A 315 2.68 -32.67 13.76
N SER A 316 2.77 -34.00 13.75
CA SER A 316 4.07 -34.69 13.74
C SER A 316 4.92 -34.32 12.53
N LEU A 317 4.28 -34.06 11.38
CA LEU A 317 4.96 -33.57 10.18
C LEU A 317 5.50 -32.15 10.37
N MET A 318 4.70 -31.24 10.94
CA MET A 318 5.14 -29.88 11.26
C MET A 318 6.25 -29.85 12.32
N GLU A 319 6.17 -30.70 13.34
CA GLU A 319 7.22 -30.86 14.36
C GLU A 319 8.53 -31.31 13.71
N SER A 320 8.48 -32.29 12.81
CA SER A 320 9.66 -32.70 12.03
C SER A 320 10.25 -31.56 11.18
N LEU A 321 9.39 -30.77 10.53
CA LEU A 321 9.81 -29.58 9.77
C LEU A 321 10.44 -28.50 10.67
N SER A 322 10.00 -28.38 11.92
CA SER A 322 10.52 -27.38 12.87
C SER A 322 11.98 -27.59 13.27
N HIS A 323 12.51 -28.79 13.03
CA HIS A 323 13.92 -29.12 13.23
C HIS A 323 14.80 -28.79 12.02
N GLN A 324 14.21 -28.36 10.91
CA GLN A 324 14.91 -27.95 9.70
C GLN A 324 14.96 -26.42 9.63
N ASP A 325 16.00 -25.88 8.99
CA ASP A 325 16.01 -24.45 8.65
C ASP A 325 15.36 -24.25 7.28
N LEU A 326 14.10 -23.81 7.29
CA LEU A 326 13.37 -23.47 6.07
C LEU A 326 13.64 -22.01 5.66
N GLY A 327 14.37 -21.23 6.46
CA GLY A 327 14.53 -19.79 6.32
C GLY A 327 13.39 -18.99 6.99
N PRO A 328 13.61 -17.69 7.25
CA PRO A 328 12.80 -16.91 8.20
C PRO A 328 11.30 -16.89 7.91
N TYR A 329 10.90 -16.75 6.64
CA TYR A 329 9.48 -16.63 6.26
C TYR A 329 8.76 -17.97 6.29
N TRP A 330 9.42 -19.06 5.91
CA TRP A 330 8.83 -20.40 6.02
C TRP A 330 8.80 -20.88 7.46
N ASN A 331 9.82 -20.56 8.27
CA ASN A 331 9.79 -20.78 9.72
C ASN A 331 8.64 -19.98 10.37
N ALA A 332 8.43 -18.72 9.99
CA ALA A 332 7.30 -17.92 10.47
C ALA A 332 5.95 -18.52 10.07
N ALA A 333 5.78 -18.95 8.81
CA ALA A 333 4.57 -19.63 8.36
C ALA A 333 4.32 -20.95 9.11
N LEU A 334 5.38 -21.71 9.40
CA LEU A 334 5.30 -22.93 10.20
C LEU A 334 4.88 -22.62 11.64
N ILE A 335 5.45 -21.59 12.28
CA ILE A 335 5.04 -21.10 13.60
C ILE A 335 3.55 -20.74 13.58
N SER A 336 3.08 -20.02 12.55
CA SER A 336 1.66 -19.69 12.41
C SER A 336 0.75 -20.91 12.25
N ALA A 337 1.24 -21.98 11.60
CA ALA A 337 0.47 -23.21 11.39
C ALA A 337 0.41 -24.10 12.64
N ILE A 338 1.52 -24.27 13.36
CA ILE A 338 1.60 -25.14 14.56
C ILE A 338 1.24 -24.40 15.86
N GLY A 339 1.39 -23.07 15.87
CA GLY A 339 1.20 -22.19 17.01
C GLY A 339 -0.07 -22.38 17.83
N PRO A 340 -1.26 -22.66 17.23
CA PRO A 340 -2.47 -22.94 17.99
C PRO A 340 -2.36 -24.14 18.94
N THR A 341 -1.39 -25.04 18.70
CA THR A 341 -1.13 -26.23 19.53
C THR A 341 0.05 -26.07 20.47
N MET A 342 0.82 -24.99 20.34
CA MET A 342 1.99 -24.73 21.18
C MET A 342 1.56 -24.25 22.58
N ALA A 343 2.34 -24.64 23.59
CA ALA A 343 2.20 -24.05 24.90
C ALA A 343 2.55 -22.54 24.86
N GLN A 344 1.85 -21.73 25.66
CA GLN A 344 2.12 -20.28 25.72
C GLN A 344 3.56 -19.97 26.14
N ASP A 345 4.13 -20.76 27.05
CA ASP A 345 5.54 -20.60 27.46
C ASP A 345 6.50 -20.84 26.29
N SER A 346 6.18 -21.77 25.39
CA SER A 346 6.99 -22.01 24.18
C SER A 346 6.92 -20.84 23.21
N LEU A 347 5.74 -20.25 23.01
CA LEU A 347 5.57 -19.03 22.20
C LEU A 347 6.31 -17.84 22.83
N LEU A 348 6.28 -17.73 24.16
CA LEU A 348 7.01 -16.69 24.89
C LEU A 348 8.53 -16.84 24.78
N VAL A 349 9.05 -18.07 24.79
CA VAL A 349 10.46 -18.36 24.50
C VAL A 349 10.83 -17.90 23.09
N LEU A 350 9.99 -18.13 22.08
CA LEU A 350 10.21 -17.63 20.73
C LEU A 350 10.23 -16.09 20.70
N LEU A 351 9.27 -15.45 21.35
CA LEU A 351 9.16 -13.99 21.42
C LEU A 351 10.40 -13.31 22.00
N ARG A 352 10.96 -13.89 23.08
CA ARG A 352 12.15 -13.38 23.77
C ARG A 352 13.47 -13.81 23.10
N SER A 353 13.43 -14.67 22.09
CA SER A 353 14.62 -15.17 21.43
C SER A 353 15.27 -14.14 20.48
N THR A 354 16.45 -14.49 19.97
CA THR A 354 17.17 -13.73 18.92
C THR A 354 16.79 -14.17 17.50
N ARG A 355 15.69 -14.93 17.34
CA ARG A 355 15.18 -15.35 16.03
C ARG A 355 14.86 -14.15 15.14
N PRO A 356 14.82 -14.35 13.80
CA PRO A 356 14.38 -13.31 12.87
C PRO A 356 13.07 -12.64 13.29
N ALA A 357 12.96 -11.34 13.05
CA ALA A 357 11.83 -10.54 13.49
C ALA A 357 10.48 -11.11 13.02
N VAL A 358 10.41 -11.59 11.78
CA VAL A 358 9.20 -12.22 11.21
C VAL A 358 8.77 -13.51 11.95
N GLU A 359 9.72 -14.31 12.43
CA GLU A 359 9.40 -15.51 13.23
C GLU A 359 8.84 -15.13 14.60
N ARG A 360 9.41 -14.07 15.21
CA ARG A 360 8.95 -13.53 16.49
C ARG A 360 7.56 -12.89 16.35
N GLN A 361 7.30 -12.23 15.23
CA GLN A 361 5.98 -11.68 14.89
C GLN A 361 4.93 -12.78 14.76
N ALA A 362 5.26 -13.88 14.06
CA ALA A 362 4.36 -15.04 13.99
C ALA A 362 4.08 -15.63 15.38
N ALA A 363 5.09 -15.72 16.25
CA ALA A 363 4.89 -16.18 17.63
C ALA A 363 3.97 -15.23 18.44
N LEU A 364 4.07 -13.91 18.21
CA LEU A 364 3.20 -12.89 18.84
C LEU A 364 1.74 -13.10 18.43
N GLU A 365 1.50 -13.23 17.13
CA GLU A 365 0.17 -13.45 16.56
C GLU A 365 -0.47 -14.72 17.14
N GLN A 366 0.28 -15.82 17.20
CA GLN A 366 -0.23 -17.08 17.75
C GLN A 366 -0.48 -17.01 19.26
N TRP A 367 0.36 -16.29 19.99
CA TRP A 367 0.13 -16.04 21.40
C TRP A 367 -1.18 -15.27 21.60
N LEU A 368 -1.41 -14.21 20.81
CA LEU A 368 -2.63 -13.41 20.84
C LEU A 368 -3.86 -14.25 20.51
N VAL A 369 -3.81 -15.11 19.49
CA VAL A 369 -4.91 -16.02 19.14
C VAL A 369 -5.22 -16.97 20.30
N SER A 370 -4.20 -17.63 20.86
CA SER A 370 -4.34 -18.53 22.01
C SER A 370 -4.97 -17.83 23.21
N PHE A 371 -4.56 -16.59 23.47
CA PHE A 371 -5.14 -15.74 24.51
C PHE A 371 -6.64 -15.49 24.28
N HIS A 372 -7.03 -15.06 23.07
CA HIS A 372 -8.44 -14.80 22.75
C HIS A 372 -9.31 -16.06 22.84
N GLU A 373 -8.82 -17.23 22.41
CA GLU A 373 -9.57 -18.48 22.52
C GLU A 373 -9.76 -18.92 23.98
N LYS A 374 -8.72 -18.81 24.82
CA LYS A 374 -8.85 -19.12 26.25
C LYS A 374 -9.90 -18.22 26.92
N LEU A 375 -9.93 -16.93 26.60
CA LEU A 375 -10.94 -15.99 27.13
C LEU A 375 -12.39 -16.39 26.81
N LYS A 376 -12.64 -17.09 25.70
CA LYS A 376 -14.00 -17.58 25.37
C LYS A 376 -14.47 -18.71 26.29
N THR A 377 -13.53 -19.46 26.86
CA THR A 377 -13.80 -20.67 27.65
C THR A 377 -13.63 -20.50 29.15
N MET A 378 -12.90 -19.47 29.58
CA MET A 378 -12.60 -19.23 30.99
C MET A 378 -13.61 -18.28 31.63
N GLU A 379 -14.16 -18.67 32.78
CA GLU A 379 -14.85 -17.73 33.68
C GLU A 379 -13.82 -16.86 34.38
N ILE A 380 -13.47 -15.73 33.76
CA ILE A 380 -12.50 -14.77 34.29
C ILE A 380 -13.18 -13.43 34.56
N THR A 381 -12.86 -12.81 35.69
CA THR A 381 -13.28 -11.44 35.97
C THR A 381 -12.58 -10.47 35.03
N THR A 382 -13.16 -9.30 34.78
CA THR A 382 -12.50 -8.23 33.99
C THR A 382 -11.11 -7.92 34.55
N GLU A 383 -10.98 -7.80 35.87
CA GLU A 383 -9.68 -7.59 36.54
C GLU A 383 -8.68 -8.74 36.33
N GLY A 384 -9.16 -9.98 36.26
CA GLY A 384 -8.32 -11.14 35.96
C GLY A 384 -7.81 -11.10 34.52
N ARG A 385 -8.70 -10.78 33.57
CA ARG A 385 -8.37 -10.62 32.14
C ARG A 385 -7.35 -9.50 31.95
N ASP A 386 -7.56 -8.36 32.60
CA ASP A 386 -6.71 -7.19 32.48
C ASP A 386 -5.32 -7.44 33.07
N ARG A 387 -5.23 -8.07 34.26
CA ARG A 387 -3.93 -8.45 34.84
C ARG A 387 -3.14 -9.39 33.93
N TRP A 388 -3.83 -10.37 33.34
CA TRP A 388 -3.18 -11.34 32.47
C TRP A 388 -2.69 -10.70 31.17
N LEU A 389 -3.52 -9.87 30.53
CA LEU A 389 -3.16 -9.15 29.31
C LEU A 389 -2.03 -8.14 29.56
N ALA A 390 -2.09 -7.39 30.66
CA ALA A 390 -1.03 -6.46 31.03
C ALA A 390 0.30 -7.18 31.30
N GLY A 391 0.27 -8.32 32.00
CA GLY A 391 1.46 -9.15 32.22
C GLY A 391 2.12 -9.56 30.91
N PHE A 392 1.32 -9.99 29.93
CA PHE A 392 1.81 -10.28 28.59
C PHE A 392 2.39 -9.07 27.86
N MET A 393 1.72 -7.92 27.93
CA MET A 393 2.22 -6.71 27.27
C MET A 393 3.59 -6.32 27.84
N GLN A 394 3.79 -6.47 29.16
CA GLN A 394 5.10 -6.27 29.78
C GLN A 394 6.15 -7.26 29.23
N GLU A 395 5.76 -8.50 28.91
CA GLU A 395 6.66 -9.43 28.23
C GLU A 395 7.12 -8.91 26.87
N VAL A 396 6.19 -8.43 26.06
CA VAL A 396 6.52 -7.86 24.75
C VAL A 396 7.38 -6.60 24.89
N PHE A 397 7.03 -5.70 25.81
CA PHE A 397 7.78 -4.47 26.05
C PHE A 397 9.21 -4.75 26.54
N SER A 398 9.40 -5.81 27.33
CA SER A 398 10.73 -6.23 27.80
C SER A 398 11.68 -6.63 26.66
N THR A 399 11.13 -7.06 25.51
CA THR A 399 11.93 -7.42 24.34
C THR A 399 12.59 -6.22 23.68
N ARG A 400 12.07 -4.99 23.92
CA ARG A 400 12.51 -3.75 23.29
C ARG A 400 12.49 -3.79 21.76
N ASP A 401 11.71 -4.69 21.19
CA ASP A 401 11.63 -4.91 19.76
C ASP A 401 10.56 -4.00 19.13
N ALA A 402 10.97 -3.14 18.20
CA ALA A 402 10.08 -2.14 17.60
C ALA A 402 8.87 -2.73 16.87
N GLY A 403 9.03 -3.88 16.19
CA GLY A 403 7.95 -4.53 15.45
C GLY A 403 6.94 -5.19 16.39
N LEU A 404 7.43 -5.92 17.41
CA LEU A 404 6.54 -6.52 18.41
C LEU A 404 5.79 -5.45 19.22
N ILE A 405 6.49 -4.37 19.60
CA ILE A 405 5.87 -3.24 20.30
C ILE A 405 4.81 -2.58 19.40
N ALA A 406 5.07 -2.38 18.11
CA ALA A 406 4.10 -1.79 17.18
C ALA A 406 2.82 -2.60 17.12
N ALA A 407 2.93 -3.92 16.92
CA ALA A 407 1.77 -4.80 16.84
C ALA A 407 0.95 -4.84 18.13
N VAL A 408 1.61 -4.82 19.30
CA VAL A 408 0.89 -4.70 20.59
C VAL A 408 0.28 -3.31 20.78
N SER A 409 0.98 -2.24 20.40
CA SER A 409 0.47 -0.87 20.49
C SER A 409 -0.74 -0.62 19.59
N GLU A 410 -0.77 -1.19 18.39
CA GLU A 410 -1.94 -1.16 17.52
C GLU A 410 -3.13 -1.85 18.20
N LYS A 411 -2.92 -3.05 18.76
CA LYS A 411 -3.98 -3.77 19.47
C LYS A 411 -4.47 -3.01 20.72
N LEU A 412 -3.56 -2.38 21.45
CA LEU A 412 -3.90 -1.50 22.58
C LEU A 412 -4.80 -0.34 22.15
N GLY A 413 -4.65 0.18 20.93
CA GLY A 413 -5.54 1.19 20.37
C GLY A 413 -7.02 0.78 20.36
N GLU A 414 -7.34 -0.51 20.44
CA GLU A 414 -8.71 -1.03 20.51
C GLU A 414 -9.27 -1.13 21.95
N GLU A 415 -8.40 -1.25 22.96
CA GLU A 415 -8.77 -1.44 24.37
C GLU A 415 -9.37 -0.19 25.03
N ASP A 416 -10.16 -0.37 26.10
CA ASP A 416 -10.82 0.75 26.75
C ASP A 416 -9.84 1.64 27.56
N PRO A 417 -10.15 2.92 27.78
CA PRO A 417 -9.25 3.84 28.49
C PRO A 417 -8.87 3.40 29.92
N SER A 418 -9.71 2.63 30.61
CA SER A 418 -9.39 2.17 31.97
C SER A 418 -8.30 1.09 31.96
N PHE A 419 -8.38 0.14 31.03
CA PHE A 419 -7.32 -0.83 30.79
C PHE A 419 -6.02 -0.16 30.36
N LEU A 420 -6.10 0.85 29.50
CA LEU A 420 -4.91 1.60 29.05
C LEU A 420 -4.22 2.33 30.20
N LYS A 421 -4.98 2.91 31.14
CA LYS A 421 -4.39 3.55 32.33
C LYS A 421 -3.68 2.55 33.24
N PHE A 422 -4.20 1.34 33.31
CA PHE A 422 -3.61 0.25 34.07
C PHE A 422 -2.32 -0.29 33.42
N SER A 423 -2.31 -0.47 32.10
CA SER A 423 -1.20 -1.10 31.37
C SER A 423 -0.09 -0.13 30.95
N LEU A 424 -0.45 1.09 30.51
CA LEU A 424 0.46 2.13 30.03
C LEU A 424 0.70 3.19 31.10
N THR A 425 1.31 2.79 32.22
CA THR A 425 1.73 3.72 33.27
C THR A 425 2.86 4.64 32.79
N GLU A 426 3.08 5.79 33.44
CA GLU A 426 4.17 6.71 33.08
C GLU A 426 5.56 6.04 33.06
N PRO A 427 5.94 5.17 34.03
CA PRO A 427 7.18 4.40 33.92
C PRO A 427 7.24 3.50 32.69
N THR A 428 6.14 2.81 32.35
CA THR A 428 6.06 1.96 31.15
C THR A 428 6.26 2.79 29.88
N VAL A 429 5.54 3.91 29.75
CA VAL A 429 5.65 4.80 28.59
C VAL A 429 7.06 5.36 28.46
N SER A 430 7.68 5.79 29.56
CA SER A 430 9.05 6.28 29.56
C SER A 430 10.05 5.21 29.12
N ALA A 431 9.91 3.97 29.61
CA ALA A 431 10.77 2.86 29.21
C ALA A 431 10.62 2.51 27.72
N LEU A 432 9.38 2.53 27.19
CA LEU A 432 9.11 2.31 25.77
C LEU A 432 9.74 3.39 24.90
N ARG A 433 9.60 4.67 25.26
CA ARG A 433 10.22 5.78 24.51
C ARG A 433 11.75 5.72 24.54
N GLN A 434 12.36 5.21 25.61
CA GLN A 434 13.81 5.01 25.67
C GLN A 434 14.29 3.83 24.83
N ALA A 435 13.44 2.82 24.63
CA ALA A 435 13.76 1.64 23.83
C ALA A 435 13.69 1.88 22.31
N LEU A 436 12.83 2.82 21.89
CA LEU A 436 12.55 3.12 20.48
C LEU A 436 13.37 4.30 19.98
N HIS A 437 13.92 4.17 18.78
CA HIS A 437 14.61 5.28 18.13
C HIS A 437 13.57 6.24 17.52
N PRO A 438 13.65 7.57 17.75
CA PRO A 438 12.60 8.53 17.42
C PRO A 438 12.24 8.62 15.92
N ILE A 439 13.21 8.34 15.04
CA ILE A 439 13.02 8.40 13.58
C ILE A 439 12.86 7.00 12.98
N ARG A 440 13.85 6.11 13.19
CA ARG A 440 13.83 4.72 12.71
C ARG A 440 12.55 3.96 13.06
N ASP A 441 12.01 4.16 14.27
CA ASP A 441 10.85 3.42 14.79
C ASP A 441 9.60 4.32 14.87
N LEU A 442 9.52 5.33 13.99
CA LEU A 442 8.46 6.34 14.00
C LEU A 442 7.06 5.74 13.95
N GLU A 443 6.84 4.73 13.11
CA GLU A 443 5.55 4.03 13.00
C GLU A 443 5.13 3.38 14.34
N THR A 444 6.07 2.71 15.02
CA THR A 444 5.85 2.16 16.36
C THR A 444 5.45 3.26 17.35
N LEU A 445 6.14 4.40 17.30
CA LEU A 445 5.85 5.55 18.15
C LEU A 445 4.47 6.15 17.86
N GLN A 446 4.04 6.21 16.59
CA GLN A 446 2.70 6.68 16.23
C GLN A 446 1.61 5.79 16.81
N TYR A 447 1.75 4.45 16.71
CA TYR A 447 0.80 3.52 17.34
C TYR A 447 0.76 3.69 18.86
N LEU A 448 1.93 3.84 19.49
CA LEU A 448 2.03 4.08 20.93
C LEU A 448 1.36 5.42 21.33
N ASP A 449 1.60 6.49 20.57
CA ASP A 449 1.03 7.81 20.82
C ASP A 449 -0.50 7.82 20.64
N GLN A 450 -1.04 7.04 19.69
CA GLN A 450 -2.48 6.85 19.54
C GLN A 450 -3.09 6.15 20.76
N ALA A 451 -2.45 5.10 21.27
CA ALA A 451 -2.89 4.41 22.48
C ALA A 451 -2.82 5.32 23.72
N ILE A 452 -1.76 6.12 23.87
CA ILE A 452 -1.61 7.09 24.96
C ILE A 452 -2.66 8.21 24.86
N ALA A 453 -2.90 8.76 23.67
CA ALA A 453 -3.95 9.76 23.50
C ALA A 453 -5.32 9.22 23.92
N LYS A 454 -5.64 7.98 23.54
CA LYS A 454 -6.87 7.29 23.96
C LYS A 454 -6.92 7.06 25.47
N ARG A 455 -5.83 6.63 26.10
CA ARG A 455 -5.67 6.51 27.57
C ARG A 455 -6.05 7.79 28.29
N ASP A 456 -5.63 8.93 27.73
CA ASP A 456 -5.75 10.25 28.33
C ASP A 456 -7.04 10.98 27.92
N GLY A 457 -7.87 10.37 27.08
CA GLY A 457 -9.11 10.99 26.57
C GLY A 457 -8.86 12.15 25.60
N LEU A 458 -7.70 12.16 24.95
CA LEU A 458 -7.28 13.16 23.96
C LEU A 458 -7.62 12.68 22.54
N PRO A 459 -7.81 13.61 21.58
CA PRO A 459 -7.92 13.24 20.18
C PRO A 459 -6.66 12.53 19.70
N ALA A 460 -6.82 11.61 18.75
CA ALA A 460 -5.68 10.95 18.11
C ALA A 460 -4.71 12.03 17.58
N PRO A 461 -3.41 11.89 17.85
CA PRO A 461 -2.43 12.87 17.42
C PRO A 461 -2.42 12.95 15.90
N ALA A 462 -2.45 14.18 15.37
CA ALA A 462 -2.25 14.39 13.94
C ALA A 462 -0.82 13.98 13.59
N HIS A 463 -0.66 13.29 12.46
CA HIS A 463 0.67 13.04 11.90
C HIS A 463 1.33 14.38 11.58
N LYS A 464 2.48 14.65 12.20
CA LYS A 464 3.30 15.83 11.89
C LYS A 464 4.57 15.34 11.23
N SER A 465 4.87 15.91 10.06
CA SER A 465 6.15 15.70 9.39
C SER A 465 7.29 16.06 10.34
N LEU A 466 8.33 15.22 10.35
CA LEU A 466 9.54 15.51 11.10
C LEU A 466 10.24 16.74 10.48
N PRO A 467 10.99 17.51 11.28
CA PRO A 467 11.91 18.50 10.73
C PRO A 467 12.86 17.85 9.71
N PHE A 468 13.19 18.61 8.67
CA PHE A 468 14.17 18.22 7.67
C PHE A 468 15.46 17.70 8.33
N ASN A 469 15.81 16.46 8.04
CA ASN A 469 16.90 15.74 8.73
C ASN A 469 17.82 14.97 7.79
N HIS A 470 17.55 14.99 6.48
CA HIS A 470 18.34 14.27 5.48
C HIS A 470 18.56 15.14 4.24
N PRO A 471 19.64 15.93 4.19
CA PRO A 471 19.93 16.74 3.02
C PRO A 471 20.30 15.90 1.80
N ILE A 472 19.85 16.35 0.64
CA ILE A 472 20.16 15.71 -0.64
C ILE A 472 21.65 15.90 -0.92
N ASP A 473 22.36 14.79 -1.17
CA ASP A 473 23.73 14.84 -1.67
C ASP A 473 23.73 15.38 -3.11
N LEU A 474 23.95 16.69 -3.24
CA LEU A 474 23.96 17.39 -4.52
C LEU A 474 25.09 16.94 -5.45
N ALA A 475 26.24 16.54 -4.89
CA ALA A 475 27.34 16.02 -5.69
C ALA A 475 26.91 14.72 -6.37
N ARG A 476 26.26 13.84 -5.61
CA ARG A 476 25.67 12.60 -6.14
C ARG A 476 24.54 12.85 -7.12
N LEU A 477 23.61 13.75 -6.80
CA LEU A 477 22.49 14.11 -7.67
C LEU A 477 22.97 14.54 -9.06
N ARG A 478 24.02 15.38 -9.12
CA ARG A 478 24.63 15.83 -10.37
C ARG A 478 25.21 14.70 -11.24
N THR A 479 25.47 13.52 -10.67
CA THR A 479 25.93 12.33 -11.42
C THR A 479 24.81 11.39 -11.85
N LEU A 480 23.60 11.58 -11.33
CA LEU A 480 22.45 10.75 -11.66
C LEU A 480 21.76 11.30 -12.90
N LYS A 481 21.60 10.42 -13.90
CA LYS A 481 20.88 10.74 -15.13
C LYS A 481 19.43 10.28 -15.01
N GLN A 482 18.52 10.99 -15.69
CA GLN A 482 17.17 10.49 -15.92
C GLN A 482 17.23 9.12 -16.60
N GLY A 483 16.54 8.13 -16.02
CA GLY A 483 16.55 6.75 -16.51
C GLY A 483 17.79 5.93 -16.14
N GLN A 484 18.63 6.38 -15.20
CA GLN A 484 19.75 5.58 -14.69
C GLN A 484 19.24 4.21 -14.22
N GLN A 485 19.81 3.14 -14.77
CA GLN A 485 19.32 1.79 -14.56
C GLN A 485 19.97 1.08 -13.37
N TYR A 486 19.19 0.23 -12.71
CA TYR A 486 19.61 -0.63 -11.60
C TYR A 486 19.06 -2.03 -11.80
N ARG A 487 19.90 -3.04 -11.57
CA ARG A 487 19.49 -4.45 -11.65
C ARG A 487 19.29 -5.00 -10.25
N ILE A 488 18.11 -5.58 -10.00
CA ILE A 488 17.79 -6.40 -8.84
C ILE A 488 17.81 -7.86 -9.31
N THR A 489 18.81 -8.62 -8.89
CA THR A 489 18.85 -10.07 -9.07
C THR A 489 18.14 -10.73 -7.89
N THR A 490 17.02 -11.41 -8.15
CA THR A 490 16.21 -12.07 -7.12
C THR A 490 16.34 -13.59 -7.17
N THR A 491 15.65 -14.29 -6.28
CA THR A 491 15.40 -15.74 -6.33
C THR A 491 14.55 -16.17 -7.52
N LYS A 492 13.78 -15.26 -8.14
CA LYS A 492 12.89 -15.54 -9.28
C LYS A 492 13.42 -15.04 -10.63
N GLY A 493 14.48 -14.22 -10.65
CA GLY A 493 15.07 -13.70 -11.89
C GLY A 493 15.61 -12.27 -11.73
N GLY A 494 15.94 -11.63 -12.85
CA GLY A 494 16.40 -10.24 -12.87
C GLY A 494 15.27 -9.25 -13.13
N ILE A 495 15.24 -8.15 -12.36
CA ILE A 495 14.38 -6.98 -12.58
C ILE A 495 15.30 -5.79 -12.84
N ILE A 496 14.99 -4.98 -13.84
CA ILE A 496 15.72 -3.74 -14.14
C ILE A 496 14.80 -2.56 -13.89
N LEU A 497 15.24 -1.65 -13.02
CA LEU A 497 14.59 -0.39 -12.70
C LEU A 497 15.29 0.76 -13.43
N ALA A 498 14.57 1.81 -13.78
CA ALA A 498 15.10 3.08 -14.25
C ALA A 498 14.65 4.21 -13.30
N LEU A 499 15.60 4.96 -12.73
CA LEU A 499 15.32 6.04 -11.78
C LEU A 499 14.77 7.29 -12.47
N GLU A 500 13.99 8.06 -11.72
CA GLU A 500 13.30 9.29 -12.14
C GLU A 500 13.75 10.50 -11.28
N PRO A 501 15.05 10.87 -11.29
CA PRO A 501 15.57 11.95 -10.45
C PRO A 501 14.90 13.30 -10.70
N GLU A 502 14.37 13.56 -11.89
CA GLU A 502 13.67 14.82 -12.21
C GLU A 502 12.32 14.96 -11.47
N ILE A 503 11.76 13.85 -10.98
CA ILE A 503 10.52 13.81 -10.22
C ILE A 503 10.81 13.67 -8.72
N ALA A 504 11.72 12.75 -8.36
CA ALA A 504 12.02 12.42 -6.97
C ALA A 504 13.55 12.41 -6.72
N PRO A 505 14.22 13.57 -6.77
CA PRO A 505 15.67 13.67 -6.68
C PRO A 505 16.23 13.15 -5.36
N GLY A 506 15.60 13.50 -4.22
CA GLY A 506 16.05 13.05 -2.91
C GLY A 506 15.96 11.54 -2.76
N SER A 507 14.86 10.96 -3.22
CA SER A 507 14.60 9.53 -3.19
C SER A 507 15.56 8.74 -4.09
N CYS A 508 15.83 9.25 -5.30
CA CYS A 508 16.80 8.64 -6.21
C CYS A 508 18.23 8.65 -5.64
N VAL A 509 18.64 9.77 -5.01
CA VAL A 509 19.95 9.90 -4.36
C VAL A 509 20.07 8.95 -3.16
N ALA A 510 19.02 8.86 -2.34
CA ALA A 510 18.99 7.94 -1.21
C ALA A 510 19.06 6.48 -1.67
N PHE A 511 18.27 6.09 -2.67
CA PHE A 511 18.30 4.75 -3.25
C PHE A 511 19.67 4.41 -3.84
N ASP A 512 20.27 5.28 -4.67
CA ASP A 512 21.61 5.07 -5.23
C ASP A 512 22.68 4.92 -4.13
N SER A 513 22.56 5.71 -3.06
CA SER A 513 23.44 5.62 -1.89
C SER A 513 23.35 4.28 -1.19
N LEU A 514 22.13 3.80 -0.95
CA LEU A 514 21.87 2.51 -0.33
C LEU A 514 22.32 1.34 -1.21
N VAL A 515 22.12 1.42 -2.54
CA VAL A 515 22.64 0.42 -3.48
C VAL A 515 24.16 0.38 -3.45
N THR A 516 24.81 1.54 -3.48
CA THR A 516 26.29 1.63 -3.46
C THR A 516 26.88 1.10 -2.16
N ALA A 517 26.17 1.29 -1.04
CA ALA A 517 26.54 0.72 0.26
C ALA A 517 26.22 -0.79 0.37
N GLY A 518 25.62 -1.41 -0.64
CA GLY A 518 25.22 -2.82 -0.64
C GLY A 518 24.04 -3.13 0.28
N TYR A 519 23.28 -2.12 0.73
CA TYR A 519 22.24 -2.25 1.75
C TYR A 519 21.15 -3.27 1.40
N TYR A 520 20.73 -3.29 0.13
CA TYR A 520 19.63 -4.14 -0.34
C TYR A 520 20.02 -5.61 -0.55
N ASN A 521 21.33 -5.92 -0.59
CA ASN A 521 21.80 -7.29 -0.81
C ASN A 521 21.38 -8.19 0.37
N GLY A 522 20.72 -9.30 0.05
CA GLY A 522 20.21 -10.25 1.04
C GLY A 522 18.90 -9.83 1.72
N LYS A 523 18.34 -8.65 1.40
CA LYS A 523 17.03 -8.24 1.93
C LYS A 523 15.90 -8.94 1.18
N ALA A 524 14.84 -9.29 1.91
CA ALA A 524 13.70 -9.99 1.36
C ALA A 524 12.56 -9.04 0.93
N PHE A 525 11.75 -9.53 -0.01
CA PHE A 525 10.40 -9.04 -0.24
C PHE A 525 9.50 -9.59 0.87
N HIS A 526 9.32 -8.81 1.92
CA HIS A 526 8.61 -9.22 3.13
C HIS A 526 7.09 -9.16 2.97
N ARG A 527 6.61 -8.40 1.98
CA ARG A 527 5.18 -8.25 1.71
C ARG A 527 4.96 -8.29 0.20
N VAL A 528 4.19 -9.29 -0.26
CA VAL A 528 3.79 -9.40 -1.66
C VAL A 528 2.29 -9.68 -1.71
N ILE A 529 1.56 -8.83 -2.43
CA ILE A 529 0.11 -8.92 -2.59
C ILE A 529 -0.17 -9.03 -4.10
N PRO A 530 -0.77 -10.14 -4.56
CA PRO A 530 -1.16 -10.30 -5.97
C PRO A 530 -2.05 -9.16 -6.46
N ASN A 531 -1.84 -8.70 -7.69
CA ASN A 531 -2.49 -7.50 -8.28
C ASN A 531 -2.35 -6.22 -7.45
N PHE A 532 -1.23 -6.04 -6.77
CA PHE A 532 -0.99 -4.80 -6.05
C PHE A 532 0.49 -4.49 -5.99
N VAL A 533 1.24 -5.24 -5.18
CA VAL A 533 2.56 -4.77 -4.76
C VAL A 533 3.51 -5.88 -4.36
N ALA A 534 4.79 -5.72 -4.69
CA ALA A 534 5.90 -6.45 -4.06
C ALA A 534 6.80 -5.44 -3.33
N GLN A 535 6.88 -5.53 -2.01
CA GLN A 535 7.56 -4.58 -1.12
C GLN A 535 8.77 -5.23 -0.45
N GLY A 536 9.90 -4.51 -0.48
CA GLY A 536 11.19 -4.97 0.03
C GLY A 536 12.01 -3.84 0.66
N GLY A 537 13.23 -4.16 1.08
CA GLY A 537 14.15 -3.18 1.68
C GLY A 537 13.92 -2.87 3.15
N CYS A 538 13.06 -3.63 3.85
CA CYS A 538 12.90 -3.52 5.30
C CYS A 538 14.20 -3.95 6.00
N PRO A 539 14.72 -3.15 6.96
CA PRO A 539 15.95 -3.50 7.68
C PRO A 539 15.81 -4.78 8.49
N ARG A 540 14.60 -5.04 9.00
CA ARG A 540 14.23 -6.13 9.91
C ARG A 540 13.57 -7.34 9.22
N GLY A 541 12.98 -7.13 8.05
CA GLY A 541 12.28 -8.17 7.27
C GLY A 541 10.81 -8.41 7.69
N ASP A 542 10.28 -7.68 8.65
CA ASP A 542 8.89 -7.82 9.14
C ASP A 542 7.98 -6.64 8.74
N GLY A 543 8.49 -5.70 7.95
CA GLY A 543 7.78 -4.50 7.50
C GLY A 543 7.96 -3.29 8.42
N TYR A 544 8.46 -3.48 9.64
CA TYR A 544 8.68 -2.38 10.59
C TYR A 544 10.08 -1.80 10.48
N GLY A 545 10.19 -0.53 10.87
CA GLY A 545 11.44 0.20 10.98
C GLY A 545 11.95 0.78 9.65
N GLY A 546 12.72 1.86 9.77
CA GLY A 546 13.32 2.57 8.64
C GLY A 546 14.81 2.85 8.83
N MET A 547 15.25 3.96 8.26
CA MET A 547 16.57 4.52 8.54
C MET A 547 16.50 5.49 9.73
N PRO A 548 17.62 5.85 10.37
CA PRO A 548 17.64 6.91 11.40
C PRO A 548 17.49 8.33 10.80
N TRP A 549 16.82 8.43 9.66
CA TRP A 549 16.51 9.63 8.89
C TRP A 549 15.25 9.36 8.06
N THR A 550 14.56 10.43 7.65
CA THR A 550 13.41 10.37 6.75
C THR A 550 13.63 11.21 5.51
N LEU A 551 12.91 10.88 4.45
CA LEU A 551 12.81 11.66 3.23
C LEU A 551 11.45 12.36 3.21
N ARG A 552 11.42 13.53 2.58
CA ARG A 552 10.15 14.17 2.20
C ARG A 552 9.41 13.30 1.18
N THR A 553 8.10 13.49 1.12
CA THR A 553 7.28 12.92 0.05
C THR A 553 7.53 13.70 -1.25
N GLU A 554 7.98 13.06 -2.32
CA GLU A 554 8.20 13.70 -3.63
C GLU A 554 7.09 13.28 -4.61
N ILE A 555 6.12 14.16 -4.80
CA ILE A 555 4.92 13.89 -5.60
C ILE A 555 5.08 14.44 -7.02
N GLY A 556 4.98 13.54 -8.00
CA GLY A 556 4.93 13.84 -9.43
C GLY A 556 3.56 13.57 -10.05
N PRO A 557 3.31 14.09 -11.27
CA PRO A 557 2.06 13.85 -12.00
C PRO A 557 1.92 12.40 -12.49
N GLN A 558 3.00 11.62 -12.54
CA GLN A 558 2.97 10.24 -12.96
C GLN A 558 2.28 9.36 -11.91
N GLY A 559 1.26 8.62 -12.31
CA GLY A 559 0.54 7.71 -11.42
C GLY A 559 1.29 6.41 -11.10
N PHE A 560 0.80 5.68 -10.10
CA PHE A 560 1.20 4.32 -9.76
C PHE A 560 0.53 3.31 -10.69
N VAL A 561 1.02 3.26 -11.93
CA VAL A 561 0.69 2.22 -12.91
C VAL A 561 1.50 0.94 -12.67
N GLU A 562 1.20 -0.13 -13.41
CA GLU A 562 2.04 -1.34 -13.39
C GLU A 562 3.51 -1.00 -13.67
N GLY A 563 4.41 -1.56 -12.88
CA GLY A 563 5.85 -1.32 -12.97
C GLY A 563 6.33 -0.03 -12.28
N ALA A 564 5.44 0.85 -11.82
CA ALA A 564 5.86 2.00 -11.01
C ALA A 564 6.51 1.53 -9.70
N VAL A 565 7.60 2.20 -9.31
CA VAL A 565 8.34 1.91 -8.07
C VAL A 565 8.26 3.11 -7.14
N GLY A 566 7.78 2.86 -5.93
CA GLY A 566 7.63 3.89 -4.91
C GLY A 566 8.29 3.53 -3.59
N LEU A 567 8.41 4.53 -2.71
CA LEU A 567 8.89 4.35 -1.34
C LEU A 567 7.72 4.11 -0.40
N ALA A 568 7.88 3.15 0.52
CA ALA A 568 6.92 2.95 1.60
C ALA A 568 7.07 4.05 2.65
N SER A 569 5.95 4.43 3.27
CA SER A 569 5.91 5.49 4.28
C SER A 569 4.91 5.13 5.39
N ALA A 570 5.19 5.59 6.61
CA ALA A 570 4.31 5.58 7.78
C ALA A 570 3.49 6.89 7.87
N GLY A 571 3.21 7.51 6.73
CA GLY A 571 2.61 8.84 6.63
C GLY A 571 3.46 9.79 5.78
N HIS A 572 2.92 10.97 5.49
CA HIS A 572 3.61 11.98 4.69
C HIS A 572 4.96 12.36 5.32
N ASP A 573 6.02 12.38 4.51
CA ASP A 573 7.42 12.68 4.87
C ASP A 573 8.07 11.71 5.85
N THR A 574 7.83 10.42 5.65
CA THR A 574 8.39 9.36 6.49
C THR A 574 9.07 8.25 5.70
N GLU A 575 9.17 8.44 4.38
CA GLU A 575 9.90 7.57 3.47
C GLU A 575 11.35 7.39 3.93
N SER A 576 11.95 6.23 3.62
CA SER A 576 13.37 6.00 3.87
C SER A 576 13.98 4.98 2.90
N CYS A 577 14.05 3.72 3.32
CA CYS A 577 14.78 2.65 2.62
C CYS A 577 13.87 1.57 2.02
N GLN A 578 12.65 1.44 2.55
CA GLN A 578 11.68 0.48 2.07
C GLN A 578 11.07 0.97 0.75
N PHE A 579 11.02 0.10 -0.25
CA PHE A 579 10.43 0.41 -1.55
C PHE A 579 9.49 -0.70 -1.98
N PHE A 580 8.67 -0.39 -2.97
CA PHE A 580 7.73 -1.33 -3.54
C PHE A 580 7.64 -1.22 -5.05
N ILE A 581 7.32 -2.34 -5.70
CA ILE A 581 7.07 -2.45 -7.14
C ILE A 581 5.59 -2.73 -7.34
N MET A 582 4.91 -1.90 -8.13
CA MET A 582 3.50 -2.10 -8.51
C MET A 582 3.35 -3.27 -9.47
N THR A 583 2.60 -4.31 -9.07
CA THR A 583 2.29 -5.46 -9.95
C THR A 583 0.97 -5.31 -10.70
N ALA A 584 0.17 -4.30 -10.33
CA ALA A 584 -0.97 -3.78 -11.06
C ALA A 584 -1.13 -2.28 -10.72
N ALA A 585 -1.97 -1.55 -11.45
CA ALA A 585 -2.19 -0.13 -11.15
C ALA A 585 -2.81 0.06 -9.75
N ALA A 586 -2.37 1.11 -9.05
CA ALA A 586 -2.87 1.51 -7.74
C ALA A 586 -3.11 3.02 -7.64
N PRO A 587 -4.07 3.59 -8.39
CA PRO A 587 -4.29 5.06 -8.43
C PRO A 587 -4.59 5.75 -7.10
N HIS A 588 -4.94 5.00 -6.04
CA HIS A 588 -5.14 5.54 -4.69
C HIS A 588 -3.85 5.93 -3.98
N LEU A 589 -2.69 5.47 -4.47
CA LEU A 589 -1.39 5.87 -3.96
C LEU A 589 -0.94 7.22 -4.56
N ASP A 590 -1.52 7.61 -5.69
CA ASP A 590 -1.16 8.83 -6.41
C ASP A 590 -1.43 10.07 -5.56
N GLY A 591 -0.45 10.96 -5.47
CA GLY A 591 -0.51 12.14 -4.62
C GLY A 591 -0.25 11.88 -3.13
N ARG A 592 0.04 10.63 -2.75
CA ARG A 592 0.28 10.23 -1.35
C ARG A 592 1.65 9.59 -1.12
N TYR A 593 2.21 8.95 -2.14
CA TYR A 593 3.49 8.25 -2.06
C TYR A 593 4.46 8.76 -3.10
N THR A 594 5.74 8.72 -2.76
CA THR A 594 6.83 9.05 -3.66
C THR A 594 7.03 7.96 -4.70
N ARG A 595 6.94 8.30 -5.99
CA ARG A 595 7.38 7.47 -7.11
C ARG A 595 8.75 7.95 -7.56
N PHE A 596 9.74 7.06 -7.55
CA PHE A 596 11.12 7.42 -7.85
C PHE A 596 11.76 6.60 -8.97
N ALA A 597 11.08 5.55 -9.45
CA ALA A 597 11.56 4.72 -10.54
C ALA A 597 10.41 3.96 -11.23
N HIS A 598 10.72 3.29 -12.33
CA HIS A 598 9.84 2.31 -12.96
C HIS A 598 10.63 1.09 -13.44
N VAL A 599 9.95 -0.05 -13.56
CA VAL A 599 10.49 -1.29 -14.12
C VAL A 599 10.58 -1.15 -15.65
N VAL A 600 11.78 -1.31 -16.20
CA VAL A 600 12.02 -1.32 -17.66
C VAL A 600 12.21 -2.73 -18.22
N SER A 601 12.51 -3.72 -17.36
CA SER A 601 12.60 -5.14 -17.74
C SER A 601 12.34 -6.04 -16.53
N GLY A 602 11.77 -7.23 -16.76
CA GLY A 602 11.51 -8.22 -15.71
C GLY A 602 10.19 -8.04 -14.96
N MET A 603 9.17 -7.45 -15.59
CA MET A 603 7.84 -7.33 -14.98
C MET A 603 7.18 -8.69 -14.72
N ASP A 604 7.44 -9.68 -15.58
CA ASP A 604 7.02 -11.07 -15.39
C ASP A 604 7.69 -11.72 -14.17
N VAL A 605 8.95 -11.34 -13.87
CA VAL A 605 9.66 -11.75 -12.65
C VAL A 605 9.05 -11.07 -11.43
N ALA A 606 8.79 -9.76 -11.49
CA ALA A 606 8.17 -9.02 -10.39
C ALA A 606 6.79 -9.58 -10.01
N LYS A 607 5.98 -10.00 -10.99
CA LYS A 607 4.67 -10.64 -10.77
C LYS A 607 4.75 -12.04 -10.15
N LYS A 608 5.90 -12.72 -10.25
CA LYS A 608 6.15 -14.06 -9.69
C LYS A 608 6.80 -14.02 -8.29
N LEU A 609 7.13 -12.83 -7.79
CA LEU A 609 7.67 -12.71 -6.44
C LEU A 609 6.64 -13.22 -5.42
N GLN A 610 7.14 -13.86 -4.38
CA GLN A 610 6.41 -14.33 -3.23
C GLN A 610 7.04 -13.77 -1.96
N VAL A 611 6.31 -13.79 -0.85
CA VAL A 611 6.84 -13.39 0.46
C VAL A 611 8.07 -14.25 0.78
N GLY A 612 9.17 -13.59 1.13
CA GLY A 612 10.44 -14.23 1.46
C GLY A 612 11.40 -14.41 0.28
N ASP A 613 11.01 -14.08 -0.95
CA ASP A 613 11.96 -13.97 -2.05
C ASP A 613 13.03 -12.92 -1.74
N VAL A 614 14.27 -13.19 -2.13
CA VAL A 614 15.43 -12.41 -1.69
C VAL A 614 16.05 -11.64 -2.85
N MET A 615 16.40 -10.37 -2.60
CA MET A 615 17.27 -9.58 -3.47
C MET A 615 18.72 -10.06 -3.28
N LYS A 616 19.13 -11.06 -4.05
CA LYS A 616 20.49 -11.62 -4.00
C LYS A 616 21.55 -10.56 -4.25
N ARG A 617 21.30 -9.65 -5.18
CA ARG A 617 22.18 -8.52 -5.49
C ARG A 617 21.40 -7.36 -6.09
N VAL A 618 21.72 -6.14 -5.67
CA VAL A 618 21.23 -4.90 -6.29
C VAL A 618 22.43 -4.07 -6.71
N GLU A 619 22.48 -3.65 -7.97
CA GLU A 619 23.63 -2.93 -8.52
C GLU A 619 23.22 -1.84 -9.52
N ARG A 620 23.95 -0.73 -9.52
CA ARG A 620 23.86 0.31 -10.54
C ARG A 620 24.43 -0.23 -11.86
N MET A 621 23.68 -0.06 -12.95
CA MET A 621 24.14 -0.43 -14.28
C MET A 621 24.99 0.69 -14.91
N PRO A 622 25.95 0.35 -15.80
CA PRO A 622 26.84 1.32 -16.45
C PRO A 622 26.12 2.41 -17.24
#